data_AF-A0AAU3SDE3-F1
#
_entry.id   AF-A0AAU3SDE3-F1
#
_cell.length_a   1.000
_cell.length_b   1.000
_cell.length_c   1.000
_cell.angle_alpha   90.00
_cell.angle_beta   90.00
_cell.angle_gamma   90.00
#
_symmetry.space_group_name_H-M   'P 1'
#
loop_
_entity.id
_entity.type
_entity.pdbx_description
1 polymer ?
#
loop_
_entity_poly.entity_id
_entity_poly.type
_entity_poly.pdbx_seq_one_letter_code
_entity_poly.pdbx_strand_id
1 'polypeptide(L)'
;MTGRSAPAVLPPPLRAWLGLIAALATLVVVVLGVLYAGHSEPGRVDRWIVEPTADSVRPPWRRVALAMDFLGEPAGSAMLVVAAVTGCLLLRRPRAAVFIVVGVGVTVGTATLLKSLVGRTIHGDGNLSYPSGHTAFLTALALVVALLATGRLGLGRTAGTLLVLAAALVAGATMGWAEVALSAHYPTDAVGGWCTALAVVPATAWLIDRAADRLVDRMADAGRRERN
;
A
#
# COMPACT_ATOMS: atom_id res chain seq x y z
N MET A 1 4.11 34.25 -17.59
CA MET A 1 4.87 33.10 -17.04
C MET A 1 3.95 31.89 -17.04
N THR A 2 4.24 30.89 -17.87
CA THR A 2 3.44 29.66 -17.95
C THR A 2 3.65 28.86 -16.66
N GLY A 3 2.72 29.00 -15.71
CA GLY A 3 2.70 28.21 -14.48
C GLY A 3 2.51 26.75 -14.83
N ARG A 4 3.60 26.02 -15.04
CA ARG A 4 3.55 24.58 -15.29
C ARG A 4 3.07 23.93 -13.99
N SER A 5 1.81 23.49 -13.97
CA SER A 5 1.27 22.65 -12.91
C SER A 5 2.26 21.52 -12.63
N ALA A 6 2.60 21.31 -11.36
CA ALA A 6 3.51 20.25 -10.98
C ALA A 6 2.97 18.90 -11.51
N PRO A 7 3.84 17.99 -11.99
CA PRO A 7 3.39 16.73 -12.56
C PRO A 7 2.58 15.94 -11.52
N ALA A 8 1.38 15.52 -11.93
CA ALA A 8 0.44 14.76 -11.11
C ALA A 8 1.04 13.42 -10.67
N VAL A 9 0.74 13.05 -9.44
CA VAL A 9 1.15 11.77 -8.84
C VAL A 9 0.23 10.65 -9.29
N LEU A 10 -1.06 10.94 -9.52
CA LEU A 10 -2.03 10.00 -10.07
C LEU A 10 -2.25 10.31 -11.57
N PRO A 11 -1.73 9.49 -12.50
CA PRO A 11 -1.91 9.73 -13.92
C PRO A 11 -3.40 9.82 -14.29
N PRO A 12 -3.86 10.89 -14.96
CA PRO A 12 -5.27 11.06 -15.36
C PRO A 12 -5.92 9.83 -16.02
N PRO A 13 -5.25 9.09 -16.93
CA PRO A 13 -5.89 7.95 -17.58
C PRO A 13 -6.19 6.78 -16.64
N LEU A 14 -5.57 6.72 -15.46
CA LEU A 14 -5.71 5.63 -14.49
C LEU A 14 -6.80 5.91 -13.43
N ARG A 15 -7.27 7.16 -13.31
CA ARG A 15 -8.14 7.61 -12.19
C ARG A 15 -9.42 6.78 -12.04
N ALA A 16 -10.15 6.55 -13.12
CA ALA A 16 -11.43 5.83 -13.07
C ALA A 16 -11.25 4.35 -12.67
N TRP A 17 -10.28 3.67 -13.27
CA TRP A 17 -9.99 2.26 -12.98
C TRP A 17 -9.47 2.07 -11.57
N LEU A 18 -8.51 2.89 -11.14
CA LEU A 18 -8.00 2.82 -9.77
C LEU A 18 -9.07 3.20 -8.73
N GLY A 19 -10.02 4.08 -9.08
CA GLY A 19 -11.18 4.36 -8.24
C GLY A 19 -12.08 3.14 -8.05
N LEU A 20 -12.40 2.41 -9.13
CA LEU A 20 -13.18 1.17 -9.05
C LEU A 20 -12.45 0.09 -8.25
N ILE A 21 -11.15 -0.08 -8.50
CA ILE A 21 -10.31 -1.04 -7.76
C ILE A 21 -10.27 -0.68 -6.27
N ALA A 22 -10.10 0.60 -5.93
CA ALA A 22 -10.09 1.06 -4.55
C ALA A 22 -11.43 0.82 -3.84
N ALA A 23 -12.56 1.00 -4.54
CA ALA A 23 -13.89 0.70 -4.00
C ALA A 23 -14.07 -0.80 -3.74
N LEU A 24 -13.68 -1.66 -4.68
CA LEU A 24 -13.76 -3.11 -4.52
C LEU A 24 -12.81 -3.60 -3.40
N ALA A 25 -11.59 -3.06 -3.34
CA ALA A 25 -10.63 -3.38 -2.30
C ALA A 25 -11.14 -2.95 -0.91
N THR A 26 -11.74 -1.77 -0.80
CA THR A 26 -12.42 -1.32 0.43
C THR A 26 -13.52 -2.29 0.84
N LEU A 27 -14.35 -2.74 -0.10
CA LEU A 27 -15.41 -3.71 0.17
C LEU A 27 -14.83 -5.02 0.72
N VAL A 28 -13.76 -5.54 0.12
CA VAL A 28 -13.09 -6.76 0.59
C VAL A 28 -12.54 -6.56 2.01
N VAL A 29 -11.90 -5.43 2.30
CA VAL A 29 -11.38 -5.12 3.65
C VAL A 29 -12.51 -5.11 4.68
N VAL A 30 -13.62 -4.44 4.37
CA VAL A 30 -14.77 -4.35 5.29
C VAL A 30 -15.41 -5.73 5.49
N VAL A 31 -15.66 -6.47 4.41
CA VAL A 31 -16.29 -7.80 4.49
C VAL A 31 -15.43 -8.77 5.30
N LEU A 32 -14.13 -8.86 5.01
CA LEU A 32 -13.23 -9.72 5.78
C LEU A 32 -13.11 -9.25 7.23
N GLY A 33 -13.01 -7.93 7.47
CA GLY A 33 -12.98 -7.38 8.82
C GLY A 33 -14.22 -7.72 9.64
N VAL A 34 -15.41 -7.67 9.05
CA VAL A 34 -16.66 -8.06 9.72
C VAL A 34 -16.73 -9.57 9.95
N LEU A 35 -16.37 -10.38 8.93
CA LEU A 35 -16.44 -11.84 9.02
C LEU A 35 -15.49 -12.41 10.08
N TYR A 36 -14.33 -11.79 10.27
CA TYR A 36 -13.27 -12.28 11.15
C TYR A 36 -13.11 -11.44 12.42
N ALA A 37 -14.05 -10.54 12.72
CA ALA A 37 -14.03 -9.74 13.93
C ALA A 37 -13.95 -10.65 15.17
N GLY A 38 -13.01 -10.35 16.07
CA GLY A 38 -12.75 -11.09 17.31
C GLY A 38 -12.34 -12.56 17.15
N HIS A 39 -12.07 -13.03 15.93
CA HIS A 39 -11.63 -14.41 15.73
C HIS A 39 -10.19 -14.61 16.21
N SER A 40 -9.92 -15.75 16.82
CA SER A 40 -8.58 -16.18 17.25
C SER A 40 -8.09 -17.45 16.53
N GLU A 41 -8.90 -17.95 15.58
CA GLU A 41 -8.66 -19.19 14.85
C GLU A 41 -8.76 -18.98 13.32
N PRO A 42 -8.12 -19.85 12.52
CA PRO A 42 -8.24 -19.80 11.06
C PRO A 42 -9.66 -20.13 10.59
N GLY A 43 -10.20 -19.31 9.70
CA GLY A 43 -11.49 -19.57 9.07
C GLY A 43 -11.44 -20.71 8.05
N ARG A 44 -12.59 -21.01 7.45
CA ARG A 44 -12.69 -22.08 6.44
C ARG A 44 -11.83 -21.80 5.20
N VAL A 45 -11.76 -20.53 4.77
CA VAL A 45 -10.94 -20.11 3.63
C VAL A 45 -9.45 -20.23 3.95
N ASP A 46 -9.06 -19.85 5.18
CA ASP A 46 -7.67 -19.93 5.63
C ASP A 46 -7.16 -21.37 5.60
N ARG A 47 -7.94 -22.29 6.18
CA ARG A 47 -7.63 -23.73 6.21
C ARG A 47 -7.62 -24.39 4.83
N TRP A 48 -8.41 -23.89 3.88
CA TRP A 48 -8.39 -24.40 2.51
C TRP A 48 -7.11 -24.04 1.76
N ILE A 49 -6.52 -22.87 2.05
CA ILE A 49 -5.30 -22.40 1.39
C ILE A 49 -4.07 -23.06 2.01
N VAL A 50 -3.94 -23.02 3.33
CA VAL A 50 -2.83 -23.61 4.08
C VAL A 50 -3.36 -24.09 5.43
N GLU A 51 -3.09 -25.35 5.79
CA GLU A 51 -3.18 -25.78 7.18
C GLU A 51 -1.96 -25.24 7.94
N PRO A 52 -2.14 -24.35 8.94
CA PRO A 52 -1.01 -23.75 9.65
C PRO A 52 -0.25 -24.84 10.39
N THR A 53 0.95 -25.16 9.94
CA THR A 53 1.85 -26.06 10.65
C THR A 53 3.17 -25.36 10.92
N ALA A 54 3.78 -25.62 12.08
CA ALA A 54 5.07 -25.04 12.46
C ALA A 54 6.21 -25.35 11.45
N ASP A 55 6.00 -26.34 10.57
CA ASP A 55 6.93 -26.80 9.53
C ASP A 55 6.52 -26.42 8.09
N SER A 56 5.62 -25.45 7.92
CA SER A 56 5.04 -25.11 6.60
C SER A 56 6.07 -24.78 5.52
N VAL A 57 7.24 -24.25 5.90
CA VAL A 57 8.32 -23.93 4.96
C VAL A 57 9.70 -24.35 5.50
N ARG A 58 10.38 -25.21 4.74
CA ARG A 58 11.74 -25.72 5.03
C ARG A 58 12.83 -24.86 4.37
N PRO A 59 14.10 -24.95 4.80
CA PRO A 59 15.23 -24.39 4.04
C PRO A 59 15.28 -24.94 2.61
N PRO A 60 15.68 -24.15 1.59
CA PRO A 60 16.15 -22.77 1.66
C PRO A 60 15.04 -21.71 1.74
N TRP A 61 13.79 -22.07 1.43
CA TRP A 61 12.66 -21.14 1.34
C TRP A 61 12.36 -20.42 2.65
N ARG A 62 12.61 -21.03 3.80
CA ARG A 62 12.50 -20.35 5.09
C ARG A 62 13.40 -19.13 5.20
N ARG A 63 14.61 -19.19 4.64
CA ARG A 63 15.53 -18.03 4.62
C ARG A 63 15.01 -16.93 3.69
N VAL A 64 14.39 -17.30 2.57
CA VAL A 64 13.76 -16.36 1.65
C VAL A 64 12.58 -15.67 2.32
N ALA A 65 11.72 -16.42 3.01
CA ALA A 65 10.59 -15.87 3.75
C ALA A 65 11.05 -14.92 4.86
N LEU A 66 12.05 -15.29 5.67
CA LEU A 66 12.62 -14.42 6.70
C LEU A 66 13.25 -13.14 6.12
N ALA A 67 13.93 -13.24 4.98
CA ALA A 67 14.48 -12.07 4.31
C ALA A 67 13.38 -11.14 3.79
N MET A 68 12.24 -11.70 3.35
CA MET A 68 11.08 -10.95 2.90
C MET A 68 10.35 -10.29 4.07
N ASP A 69 10.10 -11.02 5.16
CA ASP A 69 9.54 -10.54 6.42
C ASP A 69 10.31 -9.34 6.98
N PHE A 70 11.65 -9.44 7.04
CA PHE A 70 12.51 -8.33 7.47
C PHE A 70 12.24 -7.02 6.71
N LEU A 71 11.85 -7.06 5.43
CA LEU A 71 11.57 -5.85 4.67
C LEU A 71 10.31 -5.11 5.15
N GLY A 72 9.40 -5.77 5.85
CA GLY A 72 8.24 -5.12 6.47
C GLY A 72 8.41 -4.86 7.97
N GLU A 73 9.41 -5.45 8.62
CA GLU A 73 9.79 -5.09 10.00
C GLU A 73 10.18 -3.60 10.10
N PRO A 74 10.12 -2.97 11.29
CA PRO A 74 10.39 -1.54 11.44
C PRO A 74 11.73 -1.07 10.86
N ALA A 75 12.79 -1.87 10.98
CA ALA A 75 14.11 -1.51 10.46
C ALA A 75 14.18 -1.63 8.93
N GLY A 76 13.73 -2.75 8.35
CA GLY A 76 13.75 -2.95 6.90
C GLY A 76 12.78 -2.05 6.16
N SER A 77 11.59 -1.80 6.72
CA SER A 77 10.61 -0.87 6.16
C SER A 77 11.14 0.57 6.17
N ALA A 78 11.75 1.02 7.27
CA ALA A 78 12.41 2.33 7.34
C ALA A 78 13.54 2.44 6.32
N MET A 79 14.38 1.41 6.19
CA MET A 79 15.45 1.35 5.19
C MET A 79 14.91 1.54 3.77
N LEU A 80 13.86 0.81 3.38
CA LEU A 80 13.25 0.91 2.06
C LEU A 80 12.64 2.30 1.80
N VAL A 81 11.93 2.86 2.78
CA VAL A 81 11.32 4.20 2.67
C VAL A 81 12.40 5.27 2.53
N VAL A 82 13.44 5.23 3.37
CA VAL A 82 14.57 6.19 3.32
C VAL A 82 15.30 6.08 1.99
N ALA A 83 15.55 4.87 1.48
CA ALA A 83 16.18 4.68 0.18
C ALA A 83 15.34 5.28 -0.96
N ALA A 84 14.03 5.02 -0.98
CA ALA A 84 13.11 5.54 -1.99
C ALA A 84 12.97 7.07 -1.93
N VAL A 85 12.87 7.64 -0.73
CA VAL A 85 12.85 9.09 -0.49
C VAL A 85 14.15 9.73 -0.93
N THR A 86 15.30 9.18 -0.54
CA THR A 86 16.62 9.68 -0.93
C THR A 86 16.77 9.67 -2.45
N GLY A 87 16.39 8.58 -3.12
CA GLY A 87 16.37 8.50 -4.58
C GLY A 87 15.50 9.59 -5.21
N CYS A 88 14.31 9.86 -4.66
CA CYS A 88 13.45 10.95 -5.14
C CYS A 88 14.09 12.33 -4.95
N LEU A 89 14.75 12.58 -3.82
CA LEU A 89 15.41 13.86 -3.54
C LEU A 89 16.65 14.08 -4.42
N LEU A 90 17.47 13.05 -4.62
CA LEU A 90 18.61 13.08 -5.55
C LEU A 90 18.16 13.35 -6.99
N LEU A 91 17.00 12.83 -7.39
CA LEU A 91 16.36 13.12 -8.68
C LEU A 91 15.60 14.45 -8.72
N ARG A 92 15.69 15.27 -7.65
CA ARG A 92 15.01 16.56 -7.48
C ARG A 92 13.48 16.49 -7.63
N ARG A 93 12.89 15.43 -7.06
CA ARG A 93 11.44 15.16 -7.05
C ARG A 93 10.87 15.16 -5.63
N PRO A 94 10.83 16.32 -4.93
CA PRO A 94 10.36 16.39 -3.55
C PRO A 94 8.88 15.97 -3.39
N ARG A 95 8.03 16.22 -4.39
CA ARG A 95 6.63 15.74 -4.38
C ARG A 95 6.52 14.21 -4.39
N ALA A 96 7.41 13.54 -5.10
CA ALA A 96 7.45 12.07 -5.13
C ALA A 96 7.88 11.52 -3.75
N ALA A 97 8.86 12.17 -3.11
CA ALA A 97 9.27 11.84 -1.74
C ALA A 97 8.11 12.00 -0.74
N VAL A 98 7.36 13.11 -0.81
CA VAL A 98 6.16 13.31 0.02
C VAL A 98 5.12 12.22 -0.23
N PHE A 99 4.88 11.85 -1.49
CA PHE A 99 3.93 10.79 -1.80
C PHE A 99 4.36 9.43 -1.24
N ILE A 100 5.66 9.10 -1.26
CA ILE A 100 6.16 7.88 -0.62
C ILE A 100 5.84 7.89 0.87
N VAL A 101 6.22 8.94 1.58
CA VAL A 101 6.02 9.02 3.04
C VAL A 101 4.54 8.99 3.40
N VAL A 102 3.72 9.82 2.74
CA VAL A 102 2.29 9.93 3.05
C VAL A 102 1.53 8.69 2.60
N GLY A 103 1.77 8.19 1.38
CA GLY A 103 1.09 7.01 0.85
C GLY A 103 1.35 5.75 1.67
N VAL A 104 2.61 5.50 2.03
CA VAL A 104 2.98 4.37 2.89
C VAL A 104 2.48 4.60 4.32
N GLY A 105 2.73 5.79 4.89
CA GLY A 105 2.36 6.11 6.27
C GLY A 105 0.85 6.02 6.53
N VAL A 106 0.02 6.56 5.63
CA VAL A 106 -1.44 6.47 5.75
C VAL A 106 -1.91 5.02 5.60
N THR A 107 -1.29 4.22 4.73
CA THR A 107 -1.66 2.80 4.56
C THR A 107 -1.34 1.99 5.81
N VAL A 108 -0.12 2.13 6.34
CA VAL A 108 0.30 1.42 7.56
C VAL A 108 -0.54 1.88 8.75
N GLY A 109 -0.77 3.19 8.90
CA GLY A 109 -1.64 3.73 9.94
C GLY A 109 -3.07 3.18 9.85
N THR A 110 -3.63 3.08 8.64
CA THR A 110 -4.95 2.49 8.41
C THR A 110 -4.98 1.02 8.80
N ALA A 111 -3.99 0.23 8.40
CA ALA A 111 -3.89 -1.18 8.77
C ALA A 111 -3.80 -1.35 10.31
N THR A 112 -3.00 -0.52 10.99
CA THR A 112 -2.88 -0.53 12.45
C THR A 112 -4.20 -0.17 13.14
N LEU A 113 -4.92 0.83 12.66
CA LEU A 113 -6.24 1.18 13.21
C LEU A 113 -7.25 0.05 12.99
N LEU A 114 -7.27 -0.55 11.79
CA LEU A 114 -8.15 -1.67 11.49
C LEU A 114 -7.85 -2.89 12.37
N LYS A 115 -6.58 -3.15 12.70
CA LYS A 115 -6.21 -4.19 13.67
C LYS A 115 -6.91 -4.02 15.00
N SER A 116 -6.89 -2.81 15.56
CA SER A 116 -7.55 -2.52 16.83
C SER A 116 -9.08 -2.61 16.75
N LEU A 117 -9.67 -2.28 15.60
CA LEU A 117 -11.12 -2.34 15.40
C LEU A 117 -11.65 -3.76 15.18
N VAL A 118 -10.94 -4.56 14.39
CA VAL A 118 -11.36 -5.92 14.05
C VAL A 118 -11.05 -6.88 15.20
N GLY A 119 -9.95 -6.69 15.91
CA GLY A 119 -9.63 -7.50 17.09
C GLY A 119 -9.33 -8.96 16.79
N ARG A 120 -9.05 -9.32 15.53
CA ARG A 120 -8.64 -10.68 15.15
C ARG A 120 -7.24 -10.96 15.69
N THR A 121 -7.03 -12.11 16.30
CA THR A 121 -5.75 -12.52 16.89
C THR A 121 -5.19 -13.80 16.27
N ILE A 122 -3.87 -13.99 16.43
CA ILE A 122 -3.14 -15.22 16.06
C ILE A 122 -2.10 -15.52 17.14
N HIS A 123 -1.86 -16.78 17.51
CA HIS A 123 -0.92 -17.15 18.59
C HIS A 123 -1.26 -16.56 19.98
N GLY A 124 -2.56 -16.44 20.28
CA GLY A 124 -3.05 -16.00 21.59
C GLY A 124 -3.40 -14.52 21.68
N ASP A 125 -3.86 -14.13 22.85
CA ASP A 125 -4.44 -12.82 23.09
C ASP A 125 -3.40 -11.69 22.95
N GLY A 126 -3.81 -10.57 22.34
CA GLY A 126 -2.96 -9.39 22.12
C GLY A 126 -2.19 -9.38 20.80
N ASN A 127 -2.08 -10.51 20.09
CA ASN A 127 -1.39 -10.61 18.81
C ASN A 127 -2.32 -10.30 17.63
N LEU A 128 -2.63 -9.02 17.42
CA LEU A 128 -3.57 -8.59 16.39
C LEU A 128 -3.08 -8.90 14.97
N SER A 129 -3.88 -9.67 14.22
CA SER A 129 -3.49 -10.25 12.93
C SER A 129 -4.14 -9.54 11.73
N TYR A 130 -5.44 -9.22 11.78
CA TYR A 130 -6.14 -8.66 10.61
C TYR A 130 -6.21 -7.13 10.62
N PRO A 131 -5.86 -6.43 9.52
CA PRO A 131 -5.18 -6.93 8.32
C PRO A 131 -3.64 -7.02 8.50
N SER A 132 -2.94 -7.76 7.63
CA SER A 132 -1.48 -7.87 7.66
C SER A 132 -0.80 -6.53 7.35
N GLY A 133 0.03 -6.05 8.29
CA GLY A 133 0.78 -4.81 8.18
C GLY A 133 1.94 -4.90 7.18
N HIS A 134 2.72 -5.99 7.20
CA HIS A 134 3.82 -6.23 6.26
C HIS A 134 3.31 -6.25 4.82
N THR A 135 2.21 -6.97 4.56
CA THR A 135 1.62 -7.06 3.22
C THR A 135 1.07 -5.70 2.77
N ALA A 136 0.41 -4.95 3.66
CA ALA A 136 -0.07 -3.60 3.36
C ALA A 136 1.08 -2.64 3.04
N PHE A 137 2.15 -2.66 3.84
CA PHE A 137 3.34 -1.82 3.66
C PHE A 137 4.00 -2.05 2.30
N LEU A 138 4.36 -3.30 1.98
CA LEU A 138 5.12 -3.57 0.76
C LEU A 138 4.29 -3.32 -0.49
N THR A 139 3.01 -3.70 -0.45
CA THR A 139 2.06 -3.39 -1.54
C THR A 139 1.94 -1.89 -1.74
N ALA A 140 1.83 -1.10 -0.68
CA ALA A 140 1.73 0.35 -0.77
C ALA A 140 2.98 0.99 -1.37
N LEU A 141 4.16 0.57 -0.90
CA LEU A 141 5.43 1.05 -1.45
C LEU A 141 5.54 0.73 -2.94
N ALA A 142 5.21 -0.50 -3.34
CA ALA A 142 5.22 -0.92 -4.74
C ALA A 142 4.24 -0.11 -5.60
N LEU A 143 3.01 0.11 -5.12
CA LEU A 143 2.00 0.93 -5.80
C LEU A 143 2.47 2.37 -6.00
N VAL A 144 2.99 3.00 -4.95
CA VAL A 144 3.53 4.36 -4.99
C VAL A 144 4.64 4.45 -6.03
N VAL A 145 5.63 3.55 -5.98
CA VAL A 145 6.76 3.54 -6.92
C VAL A 145 6.27 3.30 -8.35
N ALA A 146 5.33 2.38 -8.57
CA ALA A 146 4.77 2.09 -9.89
C ALA A 146 3.99 3.28 -10.48
N LEU A 147 3.23 4.01 -9.65
CA LEU A 147 2.53 5.23 -10.08
C LEU A 147 3.52 6.32 -10.49
N LEU A 148 4.56 6.53 -9.70
CA LEU A 148 5.64 7.48 -10.01
C LEU A 148 6.39 7.09 -11.29
N ALA A 149 6.68 5.80 -11.49
CA ALA A 149 7.31 5.28 -12.69
C ALA A 149 6.42 5.44 -13.93
N THR A 150 5.12 5.16 -13.80
CA THR A 150 4.12 5.35 -14.85
C THR A 150 4.11 6.79 -15.36
N GLY A 151 4.07 7.77 -14.44
CA GLY A 151 4.12 9.18 -14.79
C GLY A 151 5.46 9.61 -15.40
N ARG A 152 6.58 9.07 -14.88
CA ARG A 152 7.93 9.40 -15.37
C ARG A 152 8.18 8.87 -16.79
N LEU A 153 7.76 7.65 -17.07
CA LEU A 153 7.97 6.99 -18.35
C LEU A 153 6.92 7.39 -19.40
N GLY A 154 5.92 8.19 -19.02
CA GLY A 154 4.84 8.61 -19.92
C GLY A 154 3.99 7.43 -20.40
N LEU A 155 3.83 6.39 -19.58
CA LEU A 155 3.09 5.20 -19.98
C LEU A 155 1.62 5.56 -20.22
N GLY A 156 1.07 5.06 -21.33
CA GLY A 156 -0.36 5.18 -21.63
C GLY A 156 -1.23 4.40 -20.63
N ARG A 157 -2.56 4.56 -20.75
CA ARG A 157 -3.56 3.95 -19.85
C ARG A 157 -3.29 2.46 -19.58
N THR A 158 -3.15 1.67 -20.64
CA THR A 158 -3.03 0.21 -20.55
C THR A 158 -1.73 -0.20 -19.88
N ALA A 159 -0.59 0.26 -20.39
CA ALA A 159 0.72 -0.08 -19.85
C ALA A 159 0.92 0.40 -18.41
N GLY A 160 0.44 1.61 -18.09
CA GLY A 160 0.47 2.14 -16.73
C GLY A 160 -0.39 1.34 -15.76
N THR A 161 -1.62 0.99 -16.16
CA THR A 161 -2.51 0.18 -15.31
C THR A 161 -1.92 -1.22 -15.09
N LEU A 162 -1.38 -1.85 -16.13
CA LEU A 162 -0.72 -3.15 -16.02
C LEU A 162 0.49 -3.10 -15.09
N LEU A 163 1.34 -2.08 -15.21
CA LEU A 163 2.50 -1.92 -14.33
C LEU A 163 2.08 -1.79 -12.86
N VAL A 164 1.10 -0.93 -12.58
CA VAL A 164 0.59 -0.68 -11.21
C VAL A 164 -0.03 -1.94 -10.62
N LEU A 165 -0.87 -2.64 -11.39
CA LEU A 165 -1.51 -3.88 -10.92
C LEU A 165 -0.52 -5.02 -10.74
N ALA A 166 0.43 -5.18 -11.67
CA ALA A 166 1.46 -6.21 -11.57
C ALA A 166 2.38 -5.95 -10.37
N ALA A 167 2.79 -4.70 -10.14
CA ALA A 167 3.61 -4.34 -8.98
C ALA A 167 2.88 -4.63 -7.66
N ALA A 168 1.59 -4.28 -7.58
CA ALA A 168 0.77 -4.57 -6.41
C ALA A 168 0.59 -6.08 -6.19
N LEU A 169 0.32 -6.83 -7.26
CA LEU A 169 0.12 -8.27 -7.20
C LEU A 169 1.41 -8.98 -6.75
N VAL A 170 2.55 -8.65 -7.37
CA VAL A 170 3.84 -9.28 -7.04
C VAL A 170 4.21 -8.96 -5.60
N ALA A 171 4.20 -7.68 -5.19
CA ALA A 171 4.56 -7.30 -3.83
C ALA A 171 3.62 -7.91 -2.77
N GLY A 172 2.31 -7.86 -3.02
CA GLY A 172 1.31 -8.43 -2.12
C GLY A 172 1.42 -9.94 -2.01
N ALA A 173 1.61 -10.64 -3.15
CA ALA A 173 1.74 -12.09 -3.17
C ALA A 173 3.04 -12.56 -2.50
N THR A 174 4.18 -11.91 -2.75
CA THR A 174 5.47 -12.33 -2.17
C THR A 174 5.50 -12.08 -0.66
N MET A 175 5.01 -10.92 -0.21
CA MET A 175 4.96 -10.61 1.22
C MET A 175 3.90 -11.45 1.93
N GLY A 176 2.70 -11.54 1.36
CA GLY A 176 1.62 -12.36 1.91
C GLY A 176 1.99 -13.83 2.00
N TRP A 177 2.69 -14.36 0.99
CA TRP A 177 3.26 -15.70 1.06
C TRP A 177 4.26 -15.85 2.20
N ALA A 178 5.19 -14.91 2.38
CA ALA A 178 6.17 -14.97 3.46
C ALA A 178 5.50 -14.98 4.84
N GLU A 179 4.54 -14.07 5.06
CA GLU A 179 3.81 -13.96 6.33
C GLU A 179 2.99 -15.22 6.65
N VAL A 180 2.34 -15.81 5.64
CA VAL A 180 1.58 -17.06 5.81
C VAL A 180 2.52 -18.25 6.00
N ALA A 181 3.61 -18.33 5.24
CA ALA A 181 4.59 -19.40 5.31
C ALA A 181 5.32 -19.44 6.66
N LEU A 182 5.55 -18.27 7.26
CA LEU A 182 6.12 -18.12 8.60
C LEU A 182 5.06 -18.24 9.72
N SER A 183 3.80 -18.52 9.36
CA SER A 183 2.65 -18.57 10.27
C SER A 183 2.39 -17.26 11.03
N ALA A 184 2.94 -16.13 10.59
CA ALA A 184 2.73 -14.83 11.22
C ALA A 184 1.31 -14.28 10.99
N HIS A 185 0.67 -14.69 9.89
CA HIS A 185 -0.66 -14.23 9.51
C HIS A 185 -1.48 -15.34 8.85
N TYR A 186 -2.80 -15.22 8.94
CA TYR A 186 -3.70 -16.04 8.13
C TYR A 186 -3.72 -15.56 6.66
N PRO A 187 -4.00 -16.43 5.67
CA PRO A 187 -4.13 -16.03 4.27
C PRO A 187 -5.10 -14.87 4.04
N THR A 188 -6.22 -14.83 4.75
CA THR A 188 -7.18 -13.71 4.66
C THR A 188 -6.65 -12.40 5.25
N ASP A 189 -5.72 -12.44 6.22
CA ASP A 189 -5.05 -11.24 6.73
C ASP A 189 -4.11 -10.64 5.68
N ALA A 190 -3.39 -11.48 4.93
CA ALA A 190 -2.56 -11.06 3.81
C ALA A 190 -3.39 -10.41 2.70
N VAL A 191 -4.52 -11.03 2.31
CA VAL A 191 -5.46 -10.44 1.35
C VAL A 191 -6.00 -9.10 1.87
N GLY A 192 -6.35 -9.02 3.16
CA GLY A 192 -6.78 -7.75 3.79
C GLY A 192 -5.71 -6.66 3.71
N GLY A 193 -4.44 -6.99 3.96
CA GLY A 193 -3.32 -6.06 3.84
C GLY A 193 -3.14 -5.56 2.40
N TRP A 194 -3.16 -6.48 1.43
CA TRP A 194 -3.06 -6.16 0.00
C TRP A 194 -4.19 -5.22 -0.45
N CYS A 195 -5.44 -5.53 -0.08
CA CYS A 195 -6.60 -4.70 -0.39
C CYS A 195 -6.56 -3.34 0.33
N THR A 196 -6.03 -3.29 1.55
CA THR A 196 -5.87 -2.01 2.28
C THR A 196 -4.98 -1.04 1.50
N ALA A 197 -3.85 -1.52 0.96
CA ALA A 197 -2.97 -0.70 0.13
C ALA A 197 -3.64 -0.26 -1.20
N LEU A 198 -4.36 -1.17 -1.86
CA LEU A 198 -5.10 -0.88 -3.09
C LEU A 198 -6.23 0.14 -2.89
N ALA A 199 -6.83 0.20 -1.70
CA ALA A 199 -7.82 1.20 -1.35
C ALA A 199 -7.17 2.56 -1.01
N VAL A 200 -6.16 2.55 -0.14
CA VAL A 200 -5.60 3.77 0.47
C VAL A 200 -4.69 4.54 -0.48
N VAL A 201 -3.82 3.87 -1.25
CA VAL A 201 -2.82 4.56 -2.08
C VAL A 201 -3.45 5.39 -3.20
N PRO A 202 -4.41 4.88 -4.01
CA PRO A 202 -5.06 5.70 -5.03
C PRO A 202 -5.82 6.89 -4.45
N ALA A 203 -6.52 6.70 -3.32
CA ALA A 203 -7.22 7.77 -2.63
C ALA A 203 -6.25 8.85 -2.14
N THR A 204 -5.12 8.44 -1.56
CA THR A 204 -4.06 9.35 -1.10
C THR A 204 -3.44 10.12 -2.27
N ALA A 205 -3.15 9.45 -3.39
CA ALA A 205 -2.61 10.08 -4.59
C ALA A 205 -3.58 11.15 -5.14
N TRP A 206 -4.88 10.83 -5.20
CA TRP A 206 -5.91 11.77 -5.62
C TRP A 206 -6.01 12.99 -4.68
N LEU A 207 -5.96 12.79 -3.36
CA LEU A 207 -5.99 13.87 -2.37
C LEU A 207 -4.77 14.79 -2.48
N ILE A 208 -3.57 14.23 -2.69
CA ILE A 208 -2.33 14.99 -2.88
C ILE A 208 -2.42 15.85 -4.14
N ASP A 209 -2.86 15.28 -5.26
CA ASP A 209 -3.06 16.03 -6.51
C ASP A 209 -4.11 17.15 -6.34
N ARG A 210 -5.21 16.88 -5.64
CA ARG A 210 -6.25 17.89 -5.40
C ARG A 210 -5.81 19.00 -4.46
N ALA A 211 -5.03 18.70 -3.42
CA ALA A 211 -4.47 19.71 -2.52
C ALA A 211 -3.44 20.59 -3.25
N ALA A 212 -2.63 19.97 -4.11
CA ALA A 212 -1.70 20.61 -4.99
C ALA A 212 -2.35 21.63 -5.94
N ASP A 213 -3.41 21.23 -6.65
CA ASP A 213 -4.12 22.09 -7.59
C ASP A 213 -4.72 23.31 -6.87
N ARG A 214 -5.36 23.09 -5.72
CA ARG A 214 -5.94 24.16 -4.89
C ARG A 214 -4.92 25.17 -4.37
N LEU A 215 -3.67 24.77 -4.16
CA LEU A 215 -2.62 25.67 -3.72
C LEU A 215 -2.16 26.58 -4.88
N VAL A 216 -2.04 26.01 -6.08
CA VAL A 216 -1.70 26.76 -7.30
C VAL A 216 -2.77 27.81 -7.60
N ASP A 217 -4.04 27.44 -7.53
CA ASP A 217 -5.17 28.36 -7.75
C ASP A 217 -5.15 29.55 -6.77
N ARG A 218 -4.93 29.27 -5.47
CA ARG A 218 -4.83 30.31 -4.44
C ARG A 218 -3.66 31.29 -4.67
N MET A 219 -2.50 30.78 -5.11
CA MET A 219 -1.35 31.63 -5.42
C MET A 219 -1.61 32.51 -6.64
N ALA A 220 -2.31 31.99 -7.65
CA ALA A 220 -2.69 32.74 -8.84
C ALA A 220 -3.67 33.88 -8.50
N ASP A 221 -4.65 33.61 -7.63
CA ASP A 221 -5.61 34.61 -7.16
C ASP A 221 -4.96 35.70 -6.31
N ALA A 222 -4.06 35.33 -5.39
CA ALA A 222 -3.30 36.29 -4.57
C ALA A 222 -2.48 37.25 -5.45
N GLY A 223 -1.73 36.71 -6.43
CA GLY A 223 -0.97 37.54 -7.35
C GLY A 223 -1.83 38.42 -8.27
N ARG A 224 -3.08 38.04 -8.55
CA ARG A 224 -4.03 38.90 -9.29
C ARG A 224 -4.52 40.07 -8.44
N ARG A 225 -4.71 39.87 -7.13
CA ARG A 225 -5.12 40.93 -6.19
C ARG A 225 -4.02 41.96 -5.94
N GLU A 226 -2.74 41.57 -5.95
CA GLU A 226 -1.61 42.50 -5.81
C GLU A 226 -1.35 43.37 -7.05
N ARG A 227 -1.94 43.01 -8.20
CA ARG A 227 -1.76 43.73 -9.48
C ARG A 227 -2.89 44.68 -9.83
N ASN A 228 -3.95 44.71 -9.03
CA ASN A 228 -5.08 45.64 -9.15
C ASN A 228 -5.04 46.64 -7.99
#